data_AF-A0A354MWY2-F1
#
_entry.id   AF-A0A354MWY2-F1
#
_cell.length_a   1.000
_cell.length_b   1.000
_cell.length_c   1.000
_cell.angle_alpha   90.00
_cell.angle_beta   90.00
_cell.angle_gamma   90.00
#
_symmetry.space_group_name_H-M   'P 1'
#
loop_
_entity.id
_entity.type
_entity.pdbx_description
1 polymer ?
#
loop_
_entity_poly.entity_id
_entity_poly.type
_entity_poly.pdbx_seq_one_letter_code
_entity_poly.pdbx_strand_id
1 'polypeptide(L)'
;HMSMYAVNASIPKTLVRHLVRWTADRIDGVTTGAEGSANGKRETRRGTERTGTESSGAARTARDILIDITQTPVSPELLPAGKDGKILQVTEDLVGPYELHDFFLYNFFRFGYAPEKIQFLAEKAFADSYDSATISKWLRTFIRRFFSQQFKRSCMPDGPKVGSVTLSPRGDFRMPSDASPALWLSEIEEIEKNSLQK
;
A
#
# COMPACT_ATOMS: atom_id res chain seq x y z
N HIS A 1 11.09 -8.37 9.02
CA HIS A 1 10.87 -9.82 8.92
C HIS A 1 11.66 -10.32 7.73
N MET A 2 12.55 -11.29 7.93
CA MET A 2 13.13 -12.03 6.81
C MET A 2 12.17 -13.17 6.46
N SER A 3 12.01 -13.43 5.16
CA SER A 3 11.28 -14.57 4.63
C SER A 3 12.16 -15.29 3.61
N MET A 4 11.85 -16.55 3.30
CA MET A 4 12.51 -17.26 2.21
C MET A 4 12.13 -16.67 0.84
N TYR A 5 10.89 -16.20 0.73
CA TYR A 5 10.34 -15.60 -0.49
C TYR A 5 9.30 -14.54 -0.12
N ALA A 6 9.26 -13.42 -0.82
CA ALA A 6 8.36 -12.29 -0.56
C ALA A 6 7.43 -12.05 -1.74
N VAL A 7 6.27 -12.72 -1.72
CA VAL A 7 5.25 -12.65 -2.77
C VAL A 7 4.66 -11.25 -2.97
N ASN A 8 4.64 -10.43 -1.92
CA ASN A 8 4.05 -9.09 -1.93
C ASN A 8 5.10 -7.97 -2.10
N ALA A 9 6.37 -8.31 -2.35
CA ALA A 9 7.47 -7.33 -2.33
C ALA A 9 7.34 -6.19 -3.36
N SER A 10 6.63 -6.44 -4.46
CA SER A 10 6.45 -5.48 -5.56
C SER A 10 4.99 -5.03 -5.72
N ILE A 11 4.13 -5.27 -4.73
CA ILE A 11 2.71 -4.88 -4.78
C ILE A 11 2.52 -3.60 -3.94
N PRO A 12 2.18 -2.45 -4.55
CA PRO A 12 1.90 -1.22 -3.81
C PRO A 12 0.75 -1.39 -2.82
N LYS A 13 0.76 -0.64 -1.72
CA LYS A 13 -0.18 -0.86 -0.61
C LYS A 13 -1.62 -0.54 -1.03
N THR A 14 -1.80 0.45 -1.91
CA THR A 14 -3.08 0.78 -2.53
C THR A 14 -3.65 -0.39 -3.34
N LEU A 15 -2.81 -1.09 -4.11
CA LEU A 15 -3.22 -2.21 -4.96
C LEU A 15 -3.68 -3.44 -4.16
N VAL A 16 -3.12 -3.67 -2.96
CA VAL A 16 -3.48 -4.80 -2.11
C VAL A 16 -5.00 -4.80 -1.80
N ARG A 17 -5.58 -3.65 -1.47
CA ARG A 17 -7.03 -3.55 -1.18
C ARG A 17 -7.88 -4.00 -2.37
N HIS A 18 -7.49 -3.63 -3.59
CA HIS A 18 -8.18 -4.04 -4.82
C HIS A 18 -8.03 -5.53 -5.11
N LEU A 19 -6.84 -6.12 -4.90
CA LEU A 19 -6.61 -7.55 -5.09
C LEU A 19 -7.43 -8.40 -4.12
N VAL A 20 -7.50 -7.98 -2.86
CA VAL A 20 -8.31 -8.67 -1.84
C VAL A 20 -9.79 -8.60 -2.22
N ARG A 21 -10.28 -7.42 -2.59
CA ARG A 21 -11.68 -7.26 -3.04
C ARG A 21 -12.02 -8.09 -4.27
N TRP A 22 -11.16 -8.04 -5.29
CA TRP A 22 -11.30 -8.84 -6.52
C TRP A 22 -11.34 -10.35 -6.24
N THR A 23 -10.57 -10.80 -5.25
CA THR A 23 -10.55 -12.19 -4.80
C THR A 23 -11.83 -12.53 -4.03
N ALA A 24 -12.27 -11.65 -3.14
CA ALA A 24 -13.49 -11.81 -2.36
C ALA A 24 -14.73 -11.96 -3.26
N ASP A 25 -14.82 -11.17 -4.33
CA ASP A 25 -15.93 -11.27 -5.29
C ASP A 25 -15.87 -12.57 -6.12
N ARG A 26 -14.68 -13.15 -6.35
CA ARG A 26 -14.51 -14.41 -7.09
C ARG A 26 -14.77 -15.67 -6.28
N ILE A 27 -14.45 -15.68 -5.00
CA ILE A 27 -14.62 -16.87 -4.14
C ILE A 27 -16.10 -17.26 -4.02
N ASP A 28 -16.99 -16.27 -3.98
CA ASP A 28 -18.44 -16.49 -3.87
C ASP A 28 -19.15 -16.49 -5.25
N GLY A 29 -18.40 -16.49 -6.36
CA GLY A 29 -18.96 -16.54 -7.71
C GLY A 29 -19.72 -15.27 -8.15
N VAL A 30 -19.57 -14.16 -7.42
CA VAL A 30 -20.15 -12.85 -7.80
C VAL A 30 -19.31 -12.28 -8.94
N THR A 31 -19.66 -12.65 -10.16
CA THR A 31 -19.11 -12.05 -11.37
C THR A 31 -19.74 -10.67 -11.57
N THR A 32 -19.07 -9.62 -11.10
CA THR A 32 -19.28 -8.28 -11.67
C THR A 32 -18.72 -8.33 -13.09
N GLY A 33 -19.61 -8.24 -14.09
CA GLY A 33 -19.42 -8.76 -15.44
C GLY A 33 -18.37 -8.10 -16.34
N ALA A 34 -18.25 -8.72 -17.53
CA ALA A 34 -17.35 -8.50 -18.68
C ALA A 34 -16.03 -9.30 -18.58
N GLU A 35 -15.71 -10.33 -19.38
CA GLU A 35 -16.25 -10.89 -20.63
C GLU A 35 -16.02 -12.42 -20.62
N GLY A 36 -16.80 -13.14 -21.44
CA GLY A 36 -16.89 -14.61 -21.41
C GLY A 36 -15.60 -15.34 -21.75
N SER A 37 -15.32 -16.39 -20.97
CA SER A 37 -14.81 -17.64 -21.52
C SER A 37 -15.13 -18.77 -20.54
N ALA A 38 -16.01 -19.66 -21.00
CA ALA A 38 -16.41 -20.84 -20.28
C ALA A 38 -15.22 -21.81 -20.17
N ASN A 39 -14.68 -22.04 -18.97
CA ASN A 39 -14.26 -23.37 -18.59
C ASN A 39 -14.01 -23.53 -17.09
N GLY A 40 -14.46 -24.65 -16.53
CA GLY A 40 -14.07 -25.11 -15.20
C GLY A 40 -15.23 -25.26 -14.21
N LYS A 41 -16.08 -26.27 -14.44
CA LYS A 41 -16.82 -26.90 -13.34
C LYS A 41 -15.82 -27.30 -12.25
N ARG A 42 -15.78 -26.61 -11.12
CA ARG A 42 -15.15 -27.12 -9.89
C ARG A 42 -16.23 -27.61 -8.96
N GLU A 43 -16.34 -28.93 -8.95
CA GLU A 43 -17.16 -29.76 -8.09
C GLU A 43 -16.82 -29.47 -6.61
N THR A 44 -17.72 -28.77 -5.91
CA THR A 44 -17.64 -28.63 -4.45
C THR A 44 -17.93 -30.00 -3.82
N ARG A 45 -16.88 -30.71 -3.39
CA ARG A 45 -17.00 -31.89 -2.53
C ARG A 45 -17.75 -31.50 -1.25
N ARG A 46 -19.00 -31.98 -1.11
CA ARG A 46 -19.78 -31.94 0.13
C ARG A 46 -19.02 -32.67 1.24
N GLY A 47 -18.56 -31.91 2.23
CA GLY A 47 -18.09 -32.43 3.51
C GLY A 47 -19.27 -32.67 4.44
N THR A 48 -19.29 -33.88 4.99
CA THR A 48 -20.18 -34.52 5.96
C THR A 48 -20.82 -33.63 7.02
N GLU A 49 -22.12 -33.87 7.26
CA GLU A 49 -22.95 -33.31 8.33
C GLU A 49 -22.31 -33.50 9.71
N ARG A 50 -22.27 -32.43 10.51
CA ARG A 50 -22.20 -32.49 11.97
C ARG A 50 -23.37 -31.69 12.54
N THR A 51 -24.34 -32.42 13.07
CA THR A 51 -25.39 -31.92 13.95
C THR A 51 -24.77 -31.52 15.29
N GLY A 52 -24.84 -30.24 15.63
CA GLY A 52 -24.49 -29.68 16.93
C GLY A 52 -25.16 -28.32 17.10
N THR A 53 -26.09 -28.26 18.03
CA THR A 53 -26.89 -27.07 18.39
C THR A 53 -26.02 -26.02 19.09
N GLU A 54 -26.39 -24.74 18.94
CA GLU A 54 -25.98 -23.54 19.71
C GLU A 54 -24.80 -22.68 19.20
N SER A 55 -25.09 -21.69 18.35
CA SER A 55 -25.30 -20.28 18.76
C SER A 55 -25.61 -19.43 17.52
N SER A 56 -26.60 -18.56 17.61
CA SER A 56 -27.06 -17.71 16.50
C SER A 56 -26.09 -16.57 16.22
N GLY A 57 -25.01 -16.86 15.51
CA GLY A 57 -24.26 -15.89 14.72
C GLY A 57 -24.18 -16.43 13.30
N ALA A 58 -24.76 -15.74 12.32
CA ALA A 58 -24.64 -16.16 10.93
C ALA A 58 -23.15 -16.39 10.61
N ALA A 59 -22.79 -17.58 10.14
CA ALA A 59 -21.40 -17.91 9.80
C ALA A 59 -20.94 -16.96 8.69
N ARG A 60 -20.00 -16.07 9.01
CA ARG A 60 -19.44 -15.11 8.04
C ARG A 60 -18.83 -15.87 6.87
N THR A 61 -19.15 -15.49 5.63
CA THR A 61 -18.51 -16.11 4.47
C THR A 61 -17.05 -15.67 4.38
N ALA A 62 -16.25 -16.39 3.60
CA ALA A 62 -14.87 -15.98 3.33
C ALA A 62 -14.82 -14.58 2.70
N ARG A 63 -15.80 -14.24 1.85
CA ARG A 63 -15.94 -12.90 1.29
C ARG A 63 -16.17 -11.85 2.35
N ASP A 64 -17.12 -12.07 3.27
CA ASP A 64 -17.43 -11.11 4.33
C ASP A 64 -16.19 -10.83 5.18
N ILE A 65 -15.42 -11.87 5.50
CA ILE A 65 -14.16 -11.76 6.24
C ILE A 65 -13.12 -10.96 5.44
N LEU A 66 -12.95 -11.24 4.15
CA LEU A 66 -11.99 -10.51 3.31
C LEU A 66 -12.35 -9.03 3.17
N ILE A 67 -13.64 -8.71 3.01
CA ILE A 67 -14.11 -7.32 2.97
C ILE A 67 -13.86 -6.64 4.32
N ASP A 68 -14.17 -7.29 5.45
CA ASP A 68 -13.89 -6.79 6.80
C ASP A 68 -12.39 -6.48 7.01
N ILE A 69 -11.51 -7.38 6.57
CA ILE A 69 -10.05 -7.20 6.62
C ILE A 69 -9.62 -5.95 5.84
N THR A 70 -10.23 -5.65 4.68
CA THR A 70 -9.88 -4.45 3.91
C THR A 70 -10.31 -3.14 4.57
N GLN A 71 -11.35 -3.18 5.41
CA GLN A 71 -11.87 -1.99 6.12
C GLN A 71 -11.17 -1.77 7.47
N THR A 72 -10.48 -2.78 7.99
CA THR A 72 -9.77 -2.67 9.26
C THR A 72 -8.55 -1.73 9.12
N PRO A 73 -8.44 -0.67 9.95
CA PRO A 73 -7.31 0.24 9.89
C PRO A 73 -6.01 -0.46 10.29
N VAL A 74 -4.92 -0.13 9.59
CA VAL A 74 -3.61 -0.80 9.77
C VAL A 74 -2.88 -0.21 10.98
N SER A 75 -2.82 -0.97 12.07
CA SER A 75 -2.04 -0.65 13.28
C SER A 75 -0.69 -1.36 13.27
N PRO A 76 0.39 -0.76 13.79
CA PRO A 76 1.55 -1.52 14.24
C PRO A 76 1.11 -2.37 15.44
N GLU A 77 1.03 -3.68 15.28
CA GLU A 77 0.48 -4.66 16.26
C GLU A 77 1.25 -4.76 17.59
N LEU A 78 2.26 -3.90 17.82
CA LEU A 78 3.21 -4.01 18.93
C LEU A 78 2.74 -3.33 20.22
N LEU A 79 1.64 -2.59 20.21
CA LEU A 79 1.08 -1.97 21.42
C LEU A 79 -0.25 -2.64 21.78
N PRO A 80 -0.46 -2.97 23.07
CA PRO A 80 -1.75 -3.52 23.49
C PRO A 80 -2.86 -2.55 23.11
N ALA A 81 -3.95 -3.09 22.56
CA ALA A 81 -5.17 -2.31 22.36
C ALA A 81 -5.55 -1.63 23.69
N GLY A 82 -6.03 -0.38 23.63
CA GLY A 82 -6.51 0.30 24.83
C GLY A 82 -7.59 -0.52 25.52
N LYS A 83 -7.90 -0.21 26.80
CA LYS A 83 -8.89 -0.94 27.62
C LYS A 83 -10.26 -1.13 26.94
N ASP A 84 -10.57 -0.35 25.90
CA ASP A 84 -11.81 -0.39 25.11
C ASP A 84 -11.69 -1.09 23.74
N GLY A 85 -10.60 -1.81 23.46
CA GLY A 85 -10.38 -2.50 22.17
C GLY A 85 -10.12 -1.57 20.98
N LYS A 86 -10.02 -0.25 21.21
CA LYS A 86 -9.66 0.72 20.17
C LYS A 86 -8.15 0.67 19.89
N ILE A 87 -7.83 0.56 18.60
CA ILE A 87 -6.48 0.71 18.06
C ILE A 87 -5.99 2.12 18.39
N LEU A 88 -4.86 2.21 19.11
CA LEU A 88 -4.30 3.47 19.61
C LEU A 88 -3.41 4.19 18.57
N GLN A 89 -2.93 3.49 17.55
CA GLN A 89 -1.98 4.05 16.58
C GLN A 89 -2.29 3.54 15.16
N VAL A 90 -2.68 4.44 14.26
CA VAL A 90 -2.80 4.12 12.84
C VAL A 90 -1.44 4.36 12.19
N THR A 91 -0.93 3.38 11.45
CA THR A 91 0.41 3.47 10.81
C THR A 91 0.50 4.63 9.83
N GLU A 92 -0.62 4.97 9.19
CA GLU A 92 -0.76 6.11 8.29
C GLU A 92 -0.50 7.45 8.99
N ASP A 93 -0.73 7.57 10.31
CA ASP A 93 -0.45 8.81 11.05
C ASP A 93 1.06 9.12 11.14
N LEU A 94 1.89 8.07 11.15
CA LEU A 94 3.34 8.20 11.23
C LEU A 94 3.99 8.35 9.85
N VAL A 95 3.48 7.59 8.86
CA VAL A 95 4.08 7.51 7.53
C VAL A 95 3.47 8.51 6.56
N GLY A 96 2.16 8.73 6.66
CA GLY A 96 1.33 9.46 5.72
C GLY A 96 0.40 8.56 4.93
N PRO A 97 -0.58 9.15 4.21
CA PRO A 97 -1.53 8.42 3.39
C PRO A 97 -0.84 7.57 2.33
N TYR A 98 -1.18 6.28 2.23
CA TYR A 98 -0.52 5.37 1.29
C TYR A 98 -0.72 5.79 -0.17
N GLU A 99 -1.85 6.41 -0.51
CA GLU A 99 -2.11 6.89 -1.87
C GLU A 99 -1.13 7.98 -2.31
N LEU A 100 -0.76 8.90 -1.42
CA LEU A 100 0.27 9.89 -1.69
C LEU A 100 1.64 9.22 -1.85
N HIS A 101 2.01 8.30 -0.96
CA HIS A 101 3.30 7.61 -1.05
C HIS A 101 3.44 6.74 -2.29
N ASP A 102 2.40 5.99 -2.65
CA ASP A 102 2.39 5.17 -3.87
C ASP A 102 2.44 6.09 -5.11
N PHE A 103 1.77 7.24 -5.10
CA PHE A 103 1.84 8.25 -6.16
C PHE A 103 3.24 8.85 -6.30
N PHE A 104 3.86 9.24 -5.19
CA PHE A 104 5.23 9.77 -5.17
C PHE A 104 6.22 8.71 -5.64
N LEU A 105 6.11 7.49 -5.13
CA LEU A 105 6.96 6.37 -5.51
C LEU A 105 6.90 6.12 -7.01
N TYR A 106 5.69 6.05 -7.57
CA TYR A 106 5.51 5.83 -9.00
C TYR A 106 6.18 6.93 -9.81
N ASN A 107 5.92 8.21 -9.52
CA ASN A 107 6.48 9.32 -10.29
C ASN A 107 8.00 9.47 -10.11
N PHE A 108 8.47 9.34 -8.87
CA PHE A 108 9.89 9.42 -8.54
C PHE A 108 10.68 8.31 -9.21
N PHE A 109 10.21 7.06 -9.10
CA PHE A 109 10.99 5.92 -9.54
C PHE A 109 10.78 5.57 -11.01
N ARG A 110 9.53 5.61 -11.52
CA ARG A 110 9.25 5.23 -12.92
C ARG A 110 9.78 6.27 -13.91
N PHE A 111 9.71 7.55 -13.55
CA PHE A 111 10.01 8.67 -14.44
C PHE A 111 11.20 9.53 -14.00
N GLY A 112 11.69 9.37 -12.76
CA GLY A 112 12.80 10.19 -12.27
C GLY A 112 12.42 11.66 -12.07
N TYR A 113 11.14 11.96 -11.83
CA TYR A 113 10.69 13.34 -11.69
C TYR A 113 11.26 14.01 -10.43
N ALA A 114 11.59 15.29 -10.57
CA ALA A 114 12.01 16.15 -9.47
C ALA A 114 10.82 16.44 -8.51
N PRO A 115 11.08 16.73 -7.23
CA PRO A 115 10.07 17.07 -6.24
C PRO A 115 9.07 18.13 -6.70
N GLU A 116 9.51 19.18 -7.38
CA GLU A 116 8.62 20.23 -7.91
C GLU A 116 7.56 19.65 -8.85
N LYS A 117 7.99 18.80 -9.79
CA LYS A 117 7.07 18.16 -10.72
C LYS A 117 6.13 17.19 -10.02
N ILE A 118 6.63 16.42 -9.06
CA ILE A 118 5.82 15.47 -8.29
C ILE A 118 4.74 16.22 -7.49
N GLN A 119 5.11 17.30 -6.81
CA GLN A 119 4.18 18.13 -6.05
C GLN A 119 3.11 18.74 -6.95
N PHE A 120 3.50 19.35 -8.07
CA PHE A 120 2.54 19.90 -9.04
C PHE A 120 1.54 18.85 -9.52
N LEU A 121 2.00 17.64 -9.85
CA LEU A 121 1.11 16.56 -10.30
C LEU A 121 0.19 16.08 -9.16
N ALA A 122 0.70 15.99 -7.93
CA ALA A 122 -0.08 15.57 -6.77
C ALA A 122 -1.16 16.61 -6.43
N GLU A 123 -0.84 17.90 -6.47
CA GLU A 123 -1.82 18.99 -6.25
C GLU A 123 -2.96 18.95 -7.26
N LYS A 124 -2.71 18.51 -8.50
CA LYS A 124 -3.75 18.31 -9.51
C LYS A 124 -4.53 17.01 -9.30
N ALA A 125 -3.85 15.92 -8.96
CA ALA A 125 -4.48 14.61 -8.79
C ALA A 125 -5.33 14.51 -7.52
N PHE A 126 -4.98 15.27 -6.47
CA PHE A 126 -5.60 15.19 -5.15
C PHE A 126 -6.15 16.53 -4.65
N ALA A 127 -6.50 17.45 -5.58
CA ALA A 127 -6.98 18.79 -5.26
C ALA A 127 -8.16 18.81 -4.26
N ASP A 128 -9.03 17.81 -4.32
CA ASP A 128 -10.22 17.70 -3.46
C ASP A 128 -9.95 16.99 -2.12
N SER A 129 -8.78 16.36 -1.97
CA SER A 129 -8.45 15.49 -0.84
C SER A 129 -7.37 16.06 0.07
N TYR A 130 -6.39 16.79 -0.48
CA TYR A 130 -5.24 17.30 0.26
C TYR A 130 -4.87 18.71 -0.16
N ASP A 131 -4.54 19.55 0.82
CA ASP A 131 -3.94 20.84 0.55
C ASP A 131 -2.46 20.72 0.16
N SER A 132 -1.93 21.79 -0.45
CA SER A 132 -0.54 21.85 -0.92
C SER A 132 0.46 21.61 0.22
N ALA A 133 0.19 22.16 1.41
CA ALA A 133 1.04 22.00 2.59
C ALA A 133 1.14 20.53 3.04
N THR A 134 0.02 19.81 3.03
CA THR A 134 -0.05 18.39 3.38
C THR A 134 0.72 17.54 2.37
N ILE A 135 0.55 17.84 1.07
CA ILE A 135 1.29 17.16 -0.01
C ILE A 135 2.80 17.36 0.18
N SER A 136 3.26 18.60 0.40
CA SER A 136 4.68 18.90 0.60
C SER A 136 5.26 18.20 1.84
N LYS A 137 4.53 18.24 2.97
CA LYS A 137 4.92 17.54 4.21
C LYS A 137 5.14 16.04 3.98
N TRP A 138 4.24 15.39 3.26
CA TRP A 138 4.34 13.96 2.99
C TRP A 138 5.36 13.64 1.90
N LEU A 139 5.55 14.51 0.90
CA LEU A 139 6.63 14.37 -0.09
C LEU A 139 8.01 14.46 0.56
N ARG A 140 8.22 15.41 1.48
CA ARG A 140 9.43 15.48 2.31
C ARG A 140 9.64 14.19 3.10
N THR A 141 8.58 13.69 3.74
CA THR A 141 8.63 12.46 4.52
C THR A 141 8.96 11.25 3.64
N PHE A 142 8.37 11.17 2.45
CA PHE A 142 8.67 10.15 1.44
C PHE A 142 10.15 10.19 1.06
N ILE A 143 10.69 11.32 0.61
CA ILE A 143 12.10 11.44 0.20
C ILE A 143 13.04 11.04 1.33
N ARG A 144 12.88 11.62 2.53
CA ARG A 144 13.73 11.30 3.68
C ARG A 144 13.71 9.80 3.99
N ARG A 145 12.53 9.19 4.04
CA ARG A 145 12.34 7.77 4.36
C ARG A 145 12.81 6.85 3.24
N PHE A 146 12.62 7.26 1.99
CA PHE A 146 13.04 6.49 0.82
C PHE A 146 14.56 6.32 0.83
N PHE A 147 15.33 7.38 1.00
CA PHE A 147 16.79 7.31 1.05
C PHE A 147 17.29 6.58 2.31
N SER A 148 16.85 7.01 3.50
CA SER A 148 17.33 6.42 4.78
C SER A 148 17.01 4.93 4.96
N GLN A 149 16.02 4.39 4.26
CA GLN A 149 15.64 2.97 4.35
C GLN A 149 16.22 2.12 3.23
N GLN A 150 17.11 2.66 2.39
CA GLN A 150 17.71 1.91 1.29
C GLN A 150 18.46 0.66 1.75
N PHE A 151 19.17 0.73 2.88
CA PHE A 151 19.88 -0.42 3.43
C PHE A 151 18.97 -1.64 3.67
N LYS A 152 17.68 -1.40 4.00
CA LYS A 152 16.71 -2.48 4.21
C LYS A 152 16.35 -3.20 2.91
N ARG A 153 16.45 -2.52 1.77
CA ARG A 153 16.15 -3.07 0.44
C ARG A 153 17.35 -3.79 -0.15
N SER A 154 18.56 -3.40 0.20
CA SER A 154 19.80 -4.07 -0.25
C SER A 154 19.83 -5.57 0.11
N CYS A 155 19.20 -5.95 1.22
CA CYS A 155 19.15 -7.34 1.71
C CYS A 155 17.75 -7.98 1.63
N MET A 156 16.89 -7.53 0.71
CA MET A 156 15.53 -8.07 0.60
C MET A 156 15.48 -9.47 -0.02
N PRO A 157 14.61 -10.37 0.49
CA PRO A 157 14.46 -11.72 -0.04
C PRO A 157 13.93 -11.74 -1.47
N ASP A 158 14.02 -12.90 -2.11
CA ASP A 158 13.56 -13.11 -3.48
C ASP A 158 12.05 -12.89 -3.58
N GLY A 159 11.58 -12.35 -4.70
CA GLY A 159 10.18 -12.11 -4.93
C GLY A 159 9.93 -11.72 -6.38
N PRO A 160 8.70 -11.93 -6.88
CA PRO A 160 8.37 -11.60 -8.25
C PRO A 160 8.23 -10.08 -8.40
N LYS A 161 8.62 -9.58 -9.58
CA LYS A 161 8.23 -8.23 -10.02
C LYS A 161 6.75 -8.28 -10.41
N VAL A 162 5.96 -7.38 -9.84
CA VAL A 162 4.56 -7.18 -10.18
C VAL A 162 4.39 -5.72 -10.62
N GLY A 163 3.72 -5.50 -11.75
CA GLY A 163 3.55 -4.16 -12.33
C GLY A 163 4.80 -3.62 -13.04
N SER A 164 4.89 -2.30 -13.16
CA SER A 164 5.91 -1.64 -13.97
C SER A 164 7.27 -1.45 -13.27
N VAL A 165 7.29 -1.45 -11.93
CA VAL A 165 8.48 -1.08 -11.13
C VAL A 165 8.63 -1.99 -9.91
N THR A 166 9.87 -2.42 -9.62
CA THR A 166 10.24 -3.10 -8.37
C THR A 166 11.40 -2.40 -7.65
N LEU A 167 11.40 -2.45 -6.32
CA LEU A 167 12.47 -1.89 -5.49
C LEU A 167 13.61 -2.87 -5.19
N SER A 168 13.63 -4.02 -5.88
CA SER A 168 14.71 -5.00 -5.74
C SER A 168 16.06 -4.44 -6.21
N PRO A 169 17.13 -4.54 -5.38
CA PRO A 169 18.50 -4.19 -5.79
C PRO A 169 19.02 -5.07 -6.93
N ARG A 170 18.38 -6.22 -7.13
CA ARG A 170 18.69 -7.20 -8.17
C ARG A 170 17.86 -6.99 -9.44
N GLY A 171 16.93 -6.03 -9.43
CA GLY A 171 16.01 -5.74 -10.53
C GLY A 171 16.15 -4.30 -11.02
N ASP A 172 15.07 -3.53 -10.89
CA ASP A 172 14.95 -2.19 -11.48
C ASP A 172 15.68 -1.10 -10.69
N PHE A 173 15.90 -1.26 -9.38
CA PHE A 173 16.37 -0.16 -8.52
C PHE A 173 17.76 -0.39 -7.94
N ARG A 174 18.74 0.41 -8.33
CA ARG A 174 20.11 0.39 -7.77
C ARG A 174 20.45 1.75 -7.19
N MET A 175 20.62 1.82 -5.88
CA MET A 175 21.01 3.03 -5.16
C MET A 175 21.93 2.67 -3.98
N PRO A 176 23.01 3.43 -3.73
CA PRO A 176 23.84 3.25 -2.55
C PRO A 176 23.03 3.41 -1.25
N SER A 177 23.33 2.58 -0.25
CA SER A 177 22.62 2.61 1.05
C SER A 177 22.88 3.88 1.86
N ASP A 178 23.94 4.60 1.52
CA ASP A 178 24.46 5.82 2.14
C ASP A 178 24.22 7.08 1.28
N ALA A 179 23.40 6.99 0.23
CA ALA A 179 23.05 8.13 -0.62
C ALA A 179 22.35 9.25 0.18
N SER A 180 22.78 10.50 -0.04
CA SER A 180 22.20 11.67 0.62
C SER A 180 20.96 12.19 -0.11
N PRO A 181 19.83 12.46 0.58
CA PRO A 181 18.65 13.08 -0.01
C PRO A 181 18.73 14.61 -0.09
N ALA A 182 19.85 15.24 0.26
CA ALA A 182 19.94 16.68 0.51
C ALA A 182 19.40 17.55 -0.64
N LEU A 183 19.75 17.22 -1.89
CA LEU A 183 19.30 17.99 -3.07
C LEU A 183 17.77 17.99 -3.22
N TRP A 184 17.13 16.84 -3.03
CA TRP A 184 15.67 16.72 -3.08
C TRP A 184 14.98 17.44 -1.92
N LEU A 185 15.59 17.41 -0.73
CA LEU A 185 15.05 18.09 0.44
C LEU A 185 15.15 19.62 0.31
N SER A 186 16.26 20.14 -0.22
CA SER A 186 16.40 21.57 -0.47
C SER A 186 15.37 22.07 -1.49
N GLU A 187 15.11 21.30 -2.54
CA GLU A 187 14.08 21.67 -3.53
C GLU A 187 12.68 21.75 -2.89
N ILE A 188 12.34 20.80 -2.02
CA ILE A 188 11.06 20.82 -1.28
C ILE A 188 10.97 22.03 -0.34
N GLU A 189 12.07 22.38 0.34
CA GLU A 189 12.12 23.58 1.19
C GLU A 189 11.90 24.87 0.38
N GLU A 190 12.47 24.97 -0.82
CA GLU A 190 12.23 26.12 -1.70
C GLU A 190 10.78 26.18 -2.18
N ILE A 191 10.16 25.04 -2.51
CA ILE A 191 8.74 25.02 -2.88
C ILE A 191 7.86 25.52 -1.73
N GLU A 192 8.13 25.08 -0.50
CA GLU A 192 7.40 25.53 0.68
C GLU A 192 7.56 27.03 0.93
N LYS A 193 8.77 27.57 0.82
CA LYS A 193 9.02 29.02 0.93
C LYS A 193 8.24 29.80 -0.13
N ASN A 194 8.26 29.34 -1.37
CA ASN A 194 7.56 30.00 -2.48
C ASN A 194 6.03 29.94 -2.33
N SER A 195 5.51 28.90 -1.67
CA SER A 195 4.07 28.77 -1.39
C SER A 195 3.58 29.74 -0.30
N LEU A 196 4.45 30.10 0.66
CA LEU A 196 4.13 31.05 1.74
C LEU A 196 4.17 32.52 1.31
N GLN A 197 4.80 32.81 0.16
CA GLN A 197 4.95 34.16 -0.39
C GLN A 197 3.82 34.56 -1.37
N LYS A 198 2.95 33.62 -1.75
CA LYS A 198 1.80 33.84 -2.63
C LYS A 198 0.51 34.01 -1.83
#